data_AF-A0A8T5KYR2-F1
#
_entry.id   AF-A0A8T5KYR2-F1
#
_cell.length_a   1.000
_cell.length_b   1.000
_cell.length_c   1.000
_cell.angle_alpha   90.00
_cell.angle_beta   90.00
_cell.angle_gamma   90.00
#
_symmetry.space_group_name_H-M   'P 1'
#
loop_
_entity.id
_entity.type
_entity.pdbx_description
1 polymer ?
#
loop_
_entity_poly.entity_id
_entity_poly.type
_entity_poly.pdbx_seq_one_letter_code
_entity_poly.pdbx_strand_id
1 'polypeptide(L)' 'MSMTFKYKRIDRPEPLPPTISPMIPVTFKGSKGMIDAVCLLDSGADVSTIPRGLAEIIGLDLSGKKEEIQGIGGNI' A
#
# COMPACT_ATOMS: atom_id res chain seq x y z
N MET A 1 6.46 -22.62 9.56
CA MET A 1 5.94 -21.48 10.34
C MET A 1 4.73 -20.96 9.58
N SER A 2 3.52 -21.17 10.08
CA SER A 2 2.30 -20.67 9.44
C SER A 2 2.14 -19.19 9.80
N MET A 3 2.39 -18.29 8.85
CA MET A 3 2.04 -16.88 9.03
C MET A 3 0.54 -16.74 8.81
N THR A 4 -0.20 -16.41 9.87
CA THR A 4 -1.63 -16.10 9.75
C THR A 4 -1.76 -14.73 9.09
N PHE A 5 -2.22 -14.70 7.84
CA PHE A 5 -2.56 -13.48 7.12
C PHE A 5 -3.67 -12.75 7.88
N LYS A 6 -3.34 -11.64 8.54
CA LYS A 6 -4.31 -10.87 9.31
C LYS A 6 -5.15 -10.03 8.36
N TYR A 7 -6.20 -10.67 7.87
CA TYR A 7 -7.42 -10.03 7.43
C TYR A 7 -7.84 -8.90 8.40
N LYS A 8 -7.64 -7.63 7.99
CA LYS A 8 -7.95 -6.46 8.82
C LYS A 8 -9.38 -6.02 8.54
N ARG A 9 -10.16 -5.82 9.60
CA ARG A 9 -11.48 -5.17 9.49
C ARG A 9 -11.28 -3.71 9.08
N ILE A 10 -11.94 -3.31 8.02
CA ILE A 10 -12.01 -1.94 7.51
C ILE A 10 -13.47 -1.50 7.62
N ASP A 11 -13.72 -0.49 8.45
CA ASP A 11 -15.03 0.14 8.51
C ASP A 11 -15.24 1.03 7.27
N ARG A 12 -16.46 1.06 6.74
CA ARG A 12 -16.81 1.80 5.52
C ARG A 12 -17.95 2.78 5.82
N PRO A 13 -18.11 3.85 5.03
CA PRO A 13 -19.22 4.78 5.21
C PRO A 13 -20.57 4.08 5.04
N GLU A 14 -21.57 4.44 5.86
CA GLU A 14 -22.95 3.98 5.70
C GLU A 14 -23.45 4.30 4.26
N PRO A 15 -24.21 3.38 3.61
CA PRO A 15 -24.77 2.12 4.13
C PRO A 15 -23.88 0.88 3.93
N LEU A 16 -22.59 1.06 3.62
CA LEU A 16 -21.72 -0.05 3.27
C LEU A 16 -21.28 -0.81 4.54
N PRO A 17 -21.50 -2.15 4.61
CA PRO A 17 -21.07 -2.91 5.77
C PRO A 17 -19.54 -2.92 5.88
N PRO A 18 -18.96 -3.08 7.09
CA PRO A 18 -17.53 -3.30 7.26
C PRO A 18 -17.04 -4.46 6.38
N THR A 19 -15.82 -4.36 5.89
CA THR A 19 -15.21 -5.41 5.07
C THR A 19 -13.93 -5.93 5.72
N ILE A 20 -13.49 -7.08 5.26
CA ILE A 20 -12.24 -7.69 5.66
C ILE A 20 -11.27 -7.58 4.49
N SER A 21 -10.10 -7.00 4.74
CA SER A 21 -9.11 -6.72 3.70
C SER A 21 -7.83 -7.56 3.89
N PRO A 22 -7.27 -8.16 2.82
CA PRO A 22 -6.05 -8.97 2.89
C PRO A 22 -4.83 -8.08 3.10
N MET A 23 -4.44 -7.89 4.37
CA MET A 23 -3.32 -7.04 4.74
C MET A 23 -2.13 -7.87 5.22
N ILE A 24 -0.93 -7.53 4.78
CA ILE A 24 0.32 -8.22 5.15
C ILE A 24 1.36 -7.24 5.72
N PRO A 25 2.16 -7.66 6.71
CA PRO A 25 3.31 -6.88 7.14
C PRO A 25 4.38 -6.90 6.04
N VAL A 26 4.95 -5.73 5.72
CA VAL A 26 6.02 -5.55 4.75
C VAL A 26 7.07 -4.64 5.36
N THR A 27 8.33 -5.04 5.27
CA THR A 27 9.47 -4.21 5.62
C THR A 27 10.02 -3.56 4.35
N PHE A 28 9.95 -2.23 4.26
CA PHE A 28 10.60 -1.47 3.21
C PHE A 28 12.02 -1.11 3.62
N LYS A 29 12.97 -1.24 2.69
CA LYS A 29 14.38 -0.87 2.89
C LYS A 29 14.83 0.08 1.79
N GLY A 30 15.45 1.18 2.18
CA GLY A 30 16.06 2.15 1.27
C GLY A 30 17.41 2.64 1.79
N SER A 31 17.94 3.68 1.15
CA SER A 31 19.26 4.24 1.46
C SER A 31 19.35 4.87 2.85
N LYS A 32 18.22 5.38 3.38
CA LYS A 32 18.16 6.08 4.68
C LYS A 32 17.67 5.22 5.84
N GLY A 33 17.25 3.98 5.58
CA GLY A 33 16.82 3.08 6.64
C GLY A 33 15.76 2.07 6.22
N MET A 34 15.04 1.57 7.22
CA MET A 34 14.00 0.56 7.08
C MET A 34 12.75 0.99 7.84
N ILE A 35 11.58 0.63 7.32
CA ILE A 35 10.30 0.87 7.97
C ILE A 35 9.36 -0.32 7.75
N ASP A 36 8.70 -0.72 8.83
CA ASP A 36 7.65 -1.74 8.78
C ASP A 36 6.30 -1.06 8.56
N ALA A 37 5.53 -1.60 7.61
CA ALA A 37 4.18 -1.15 7.32
C ALA A 37 3.26 -2.35 7.09
N VAL A 38 1.96 -2.11 7.24
CA VAL A 38 0.93 -3.10 6.90
C VAL A 38 0.32 -2.70 5.57
N CYS A 39 0.53 -3.52 4.54
CA CYS A 39 0.18 -3.23 3.15
C CYS A 39 -0.99 -4.09 2.68
N LEU A 40 -1.78 -3.55 1.75
CA LEU A 40 -2.84 -4.27 1.05
C LEU A 40 -2.24 -5.23 0.03
N LEU A 41 -2.69 -6.48 0.01
CA LEU A 41 -2.45 -7.41 -1.09
C LEU A 41 -3.58 -7.27 -2.10
N ASP A 42 -3.31 -6.58 -3.21
CA ASP A 42 -4.31 -6.28 -4.24
C ASP A 42 -3.94 -6.92 -5.57
N SER A 43 -4.66 -7.97 -5.97
CA SER A 43 -4.47 -8.62 -7.28
C SER A 43 -5.04 -7.80 -8.44
N GLY A 44 -5.81 -6.75 -8.16
CA GLY A 44 -6.37 -5.85 -9.17
C GLY A 44 -5.45 -4.70 -9.55
N ALA A 45 -4.27 -4.58 -8.92
CA ALA A 45 -3.30 -3.54 -9.21
C ALA A 45 -2.18 -4.06 -10.14
N ASP A 46 -1.98 -3.38 -11.27
CA ASP A 46 -0.88 -3.69 -12.20
C ASP A 46 0.50 -3.30 -11.62
N VAL A 47 0.52 -2.30 -10.75
CA VAL A 47 1.72 -1.76 -10.11
C VAL A 47 1.52 -1.61 -8.60
N SER A 48 2.60 -1.77 -7.84
CA SER A 48 2.59 -1.48 -6.40
C SER A 48 2.69 0.02 -6.16
N THR A 49 1.86 0.53 -5.25
CA THR A 49 1.89 1.93 -4.84
C THR A 49 2.21 2.04 -3.35
N ILE A 50 3.00 3.06 -2.99
CA ILE A 50 3.31 3.40 -1.59
C ILE A 50 3.13 4.90 -1.38
N PRO A 51 2.79 5.35 -0.16
CA PRO A 51 2.71 6.78 0.13
C PRO A 51 4.05 7.46 -0.12
N ARG A 52 4.03 8.63 -0.77
CA ARG A 52 5.25 9.42 -1.06
C ARG A 52 6.09 9.69 0.19
N GLY A 53 5.44 10.04 1.31
CA GLY A 53 6.15 10.28 2.57
C GLY A 53 6.92 9.05 3.07
N LEU A 54 6.40 7.83 2.83
CA LEU A 54 7.13 6.60 3.16
C LEU A 54 8.38 6.47 2.30
N ALA A 55 8.25 6.71 1.00
CA ALA A 55 9.37 6.69 0.06
C ALA A 55 10.46 7.71 0.42
N GLU A 56 10.07 8.92 0.85
CA GLU A 56 10.99 9.97 1.32
C GLU A 56 11.73 9.56 2.60
N ILE A 57 11.01 8.95 3.56
CA ILE A 57 11.58 8.46 4.84
C ILE A 57 12.68 7.43 4.59
N ILE A 58 12.44 6.44 3.73
CA ILE A 58 13.44 5.39 3.43
C ILE A 58 14.51 5.85 2.42
N GLY A 59 14.35 7.04 1.85
CA GLY A 59 15.30 7.60 0.88
C GLY A 59 15.29 6.91 -0.47
N LEU A 60 14.10 6.64 -1.02
CA LEU A 60 13.96 6.29 -2.44
C LEU A 60 14.22 7.50 -3.33
N ASP A 61 14.72 7.24 -4.53
CA ASP A 61 14.84 8.26 -5.57
C ASP A 61 13.46 8.55 -6.17
N LEU A 62 13.05 9.82 -6.11
CA LEU A 62 11.76 10.31 -6.60
C LEU A 62 11.91 11.24 -7.82
N SER A 63 13.09 11.29 -8.42
CA SER A 63 13.38 12.12 -9.60
C SER A 63 12.91 11.50 -10.92
N GLY A 64 12.38 10.27 -10.87
CA GLY A 64 11.83 9.57 -12.01
C GLY A 64 10.69 10.32 -12.71
N LYS A 65 10.43 9.93 -13.96
CA LYS A 65 9.33 10.51 -14.75
C LYS A 65 7.99 10.17 -14.10
N LYS A 66 7.07 11.14 -14.07
CA LYS A 66 5.68 10.90 -13.67
C LYS A 66 5.00 10.05 -14.74
N GLU A 67 4.32 9.01 -14.31
CA GLU A 67 3.47 8.15 -15.14
C GLU A 67 2.03 8.36 -14.70
N GLU A 68 1.10 8.34 -15.65
CA GLU A 68 -0.33 8.39 -15.36
C GLU A 68 -0.80 7.00 -14.93
N ILE A 69 -1.54 6.94 -13.83
CA ILE A 69 -2.13 5.70 -13.31
C ILE A 69 -3.65 5.87 -13.29
N GLN A 70 -4.39 4.88 -13.76
CA GLN A 70 -5.85 4.92 -13.78
C GLN A 70 -6.44 4.08 -12.64
N GLY A 71 -7.39 4.64 -11.90
CA GLY A 71 -8.18 3.94 -10.89
C GLY A 71 -9.68 4.15 -11.09
N ILE A 72 -10.48 3.57 -10.19
CA ILE A 72 -11.95 3.70 -10.25
C ILE A 72 -12.43 5.16 -10.14
N GLY A 73 -11.62 6.04 -9.55
CA GLY A 73 -11.90 7.47 -9.40
C GLY A 73 -11.36 8.35 -10.55
N GLY A 74 -10.74 7.77 -11.58
CA GLY A 74 -10.09 8.51 -12.67
C GLY A 74 -8.56 8.39 -12.66
N ASN A 75 -7.91 9.29 -13.40
CA ASN A 75 -6.45 9.32 -13.57
C ASN A 75 -5.77 10.07 -12.41
N ILE A 76 -4.62 9.55 -11.96
CA ILE A 76 -3.74 10.09 -10.91
C ILE A 76 -2.31 10.20 -11.47
#